data_AF-A0A4R3MJ30-F1
#
_entry.id   AF-A0A4R3MJ30-F1
#
_cell.length_a   1.000
_cell.length_b   1.000
_cell.length_c   1.000
_cell.angle_alpha   90.00
_cell.angle_beta   90.00
_cell.angle_gamma   90.00
#
_symmetry.space_group_name_H-M   'P 1'
#
loop_
_entity.id
_entity.type
_entity.pdbx_description
1 polymer ?
#
loop_
_entity_poly.entity_id
_entity_poly.type
_entity_poly.pdbx_seq_one_letter_code
_entity_poly.pdbx_strand_id
1 'polypeptide(L)'
;MSIILPILNQSKYKIKDKYKNIVEIELGDFIDDEKSGCYYMHPEYKFIEFKYQPNYEVVKEDYKVIYGDMSVEENSISLFSNKSERFNDEKYRARVLIDKPITSNEFDIISIEFERSDVSTFFIGFFDSFTRDLDIEFLEGVQNLESYKSPKCDIIYNNFDKDVLKIIKRVGLKYLMDTLMTEKCLMKNIECTINISEGFIQLNNERRIYNKLLQRSQETYITYGYHPNVKSEVIGKINKVSMGKNKGYLFLKPIKIDFNKCKVLMLYSGKPEIEYLSKNELTWTKIDELSQIEVNKELILRVAMNHRDRIYSIFIVDELEDVQLE
;
A
#
# COMPACT_ATOMS: atom_id res chain seq x y z
N MET A 1 8.58 0.08 -21.67
CA MET A 1 7.46 1.06 -21.56
C MET A 1 7.33 1.97 -22.79
N SER A 2 8.35 2.15 -23.64
CA SER A 2 8.29 3.03 -24.84
C SER A 2 7.26 2.63 -25.91
N ILE A 3 6.80 1.38 -25.95
CA ILE A 3 5.81 0.89 -26.93
C ILE A 3 4.36 1.21 -26.52
N ILE A 4 4.10 1.45 -25.23
CA ILE A 4 2.74 1.60 -24.69
C ILE A 4 2.12 2.94 -25.09
N LEU A 5 2.91 4.03 -25.04
CA LEU A 5 2.46 5.39 -25.39
C LEU A 5 1.92 5.51 -26.83
N PRO A 6 2.62 5.01 -27.88
CA PRO A 6 2.08 5.01 -29.23
C PRO A 6 0.74 4.28 -29.36
N ILE A 7 0.60 3.11 -28.71
CA ILE A 7 -0.64 2.32 -28.75
C ILE A 7 -1.78 3.07 -28.05
N LEU A 8 -1.52 3.64 -26.87
CA LEU A 8 -2.50 4.43 -26.14
C LEU A 8 -2.97 5.63 -26.97
N ASN A 9 -2.03 6.37 -27.57
CA ASN A 9 -2.36 7.53 -28.41
C ASN A 9 -3.20 7.11 -29.61
N GLN A 10 -2.84 6.03 -30.31
CA GLN A 10 -3.65 5.50 -31.42
C GLN A 10 -5.07 5.12 -30.97
N SER A 11 -5.21 4.48 -29.81
CA SER A 11 -6.53 4.15 -29.26
C SER A 11 -7.35 5.40 -28.93
N LYS A 12 -6.72 6.42 -28.33
CA LYS A 12 -7.39 7.71 -28.06
C LYS A 12 -7.89 8.38 -29.34
N TYR A 13 -7.05 8.43 -30.39
CA TYR A 13 -7.42 9.02 -31.68
C TYR A 13 -8.60 8.27 -32.30
N LYS A 14 -8.57 6.94 -32.33
CA LYS A 14 -9.68 6.13 -32.86
C LYS A 14 -11.01 6.39 -32.16
N ILE A 15 -10.99 6.59 -30.85
CA ILE A 15 -12.21 6.93 -30.09
C ILE A 15 -12.69 8.33 -30.48
N LYS A 16 -11.79 9.32 -30.53
CA LYS A 16 -12.13 10.71 -30.89
C LYS A 16 -12.64 10.85 -32.32
N ASP A 17 -12.14 10.05 -33.25
CA ASP A 17 -12.60 10.04 -34.64
C ASP A 17 -13.97 9.37 -34.81
N LYS A 18 -14.28 8.38 -33.95
CA LYS A 18 -15.53 7.62 -34.03
C LYS A 18 -16.73 8.36 -33.43
N TYR A 19 -16.53 9.13 -32.36
CA TYR A 19 -17.61 9.74 -31.60
C TYR A 19 -17.63 11.26 -31.74
N LYS A 20 -18.77 11.82 -32.14
CA LYS A 20 -18.94 13.27 -32.39
C LYS A 20 -18.93 14.09 -31.10
N ASN A 21 -19.60 13.62 -30.05
CA ASN A 21 -19.62 14.26 -28.74
C ASN A 21 -18.88 13.36 -27.75
N ILE A 22 -17.77 13.85 -27.20
CA ILE A 22 -16.91 13.11 -26.30
C ILE A 22 -16.45 13.98 -25.14
N VAL A 23 -16.53 13.44 -23.94
CA VAL A 23 -15.96 14.00 -22.72
C VAL A 23 -14.83 13.07 -22.27
N GLU A 24 -13.58 13.49 -22.43
CA GLU A 24 -12.42 12.80 -21.85
C GLU A 24 -12.27 13.24 -20.39
N ILE A 25 -12.20 12.28 -19.48
CA ILE A 25 -12.04 12.54 -18.05
C ILE A 25 -10.57 12.72 -17.73
N GLU A 26 -10.24 13.90 -17.21
CA GLU A 26 -8.91 14.20 -16.67
C GLU A 26 -8.74 13.55 -15.30
N LEU A 27 -8.10 12.39 -15.30
CA LEU A 27 -7.97 11.51 -14.14
C LEU A 27 -7.40 12.17 -12.87
N GLY A 28 -6.58 13.22 -12.99
CA GLY A 28 -6.00 13.91 -11.82
C GLY A 28 -6.98 14.81 -11.06
N ASP A 29 -7.92 15.44 -11.77
CA ASP A 29 -8.81 16.44 -11.18
C ASP A 29 -10.18 15.87 -10.84
N PHE A 30 -10.54 14.76 -11.48
CA PHE A 30 -11.85 14.14 -11.35
C PHE A 30 -11.94 13.05 -10.28
N ILE A 31 -10.84 12.65 -9.62
CA ILE A 31 -10.94 11.73 -8.48
C ILE A 31 -11.47 12.48 -7.25
N ASP A 32 -12.38 11.83 -6.53
CA ASP A 32 -12.83 12.21 -5.19
C ASP A 32 -11.92 11.50 -4.17
N ASP A 33 -10.87 12.21 -3.73
CA ASP A 33 -9.82 11.68 -2.82
C ASP A 33 -10.37 11.21 -1.48
N GLU A 34 -11.45 11.86 -0.99
CA GLU A 34 -12.04 11.54 0.31
C GLU A 34 -12.74 10.17 0.31
N LYS A 35 -13.25 9.75 -0.85
CA LYS A 35 -13.99 8.48 -0.99
C LYS A 35 -13.14 7.37 -1.58
N SER A 36 -12.08 7.72 -2.29
CA SER A 36 -11.27 6.78 -3.06
C SER A 36 -10.28 6.01 -2.21
N GLY A 37 -9.96 4.79 -2.64
CA GLY A 37 -8.80 4.09 -2.11
C GLY A 37 -7.49 4.77 -2.49
N CYS A 38 -6.38 4.35 -1.88
CA CYS A 38 -5.06 4.86 -2.18
C CYS A 38 -4.65 4.51 -3.62
N TYR A 39 -4.11 5.48 -4.34
CA TYR A 39 -3.65 5.33 -5.71
C TYR A 39 -2.38 6.14 -5.96
N TYR A 40 -1.69 5.82 -7.05
CA TYR A 40 -0.54 6.57 -7.53
C TYR A 40 -0.84 7.13 -8.92
N MET A 41 -0.70 8.45 -9.07
CA MET A 41 -0.75 9.11 -10.37
C MET A 41 0.66 9.14 -10.97
N HIS A 42 0.87 8.44 -12.08
CA HIS A 42 2.18 8.47 -12.73
C HIS A 42 2.42 9.84 -13.37
N PRO A 43 3.48 10.59 -13.00
CA PRO A 43 3.65 11.99 -13.40
C PRO A 43 3.84 12.16 -14.91
N GLU A 44 4.63 11.28 -15.53
CA GLU A 44 4.93 11.32 -16.97
C GLU A 44 3.83 10.74 -17.86
N TYR A 45 3.36 9.53 -17.55
CA TYR A 45 2.38 8.82 -18.38
C TYR A 45 0.92 9.14 -18.06
N LYS A 46 0.65 9.90 -16.98
CA LYS A 46 -0.68 10.37 -16.56
C LYS A 46 -1.73 9.25 -16.40
N PHE A 47 -1.31 8.04 -16.05
CA PHE A 47 -2.20 6.96 -15.65
C PHE A 47 -2.31 6.88 -14.14
N ILE A 48 -3.46 6.38 -13.66
CA ILE A 48 -3.64 6.01 -12.26
C ILE A 48 -3.30 4.54 -12.09
N GLU A 49 -2.56 4.20 -11.04
CA GLU A 49 -2.40 2.83 -10.55
C GLU A 49 -3.04 2.70 -9.17
N PHE A 50 -3.99 1.79 -9.02
CA PHE A 50 -4.60 1.53 -7.72
C PHE A 50 -3.63 0.81 -6.79
N LYS A 51 -3.51 1.31 -5.55
CA LYS A 51 -2.63 0.71 -4.53
C LYS A 51 -3.44 -0.17 -3.59
N TYR A 52 -4.39 0.36 -2.84
CA TYR A 52 -5.20 -0.43 -1.90
C TYR A 52 -6.37 0.39 -1.38
N GLN A 53 -7.39 -0.28 -0.83
CA GLN A 53 -8.41 0.40 -0.04
C GLN A 53 -7.92 0.50 1.40
N PRO A 54 -7.65 1.70 1.95
CA PRO A 54 -7.30 1.83 3.36
C PRO A 54 -8.50 1.44 4.21
N ASN A 55 -8.25 0.56 5.18
CA ASN A 55 -9.24 0.13 6.17
C ASN A 55 -8.82 0.49 7.59
N TYR A 56 -7.52 0.71 7.80
CA TYR A 56 -6.97 1.07 9.10
C TYR A 56 -5.72 1.93 8.92
N GLU A 57 -5.63 3.00 9.69
CA GLU A 57 -4.42 3.80 9.81
C GLU A 57 -3.91 3.69 11.25
N VAL A 58 -2.63 3.37 11.39
CA VAL A 58 -2.04 3.12 12.71
C VAL A 58 -1.85 4.46 13.42
N VAL A 59 -2.43 4.56 14.61
CA VAL A 59 -2.37 5.76 15.44
C VAL A 59 -1.38 5.60 16.58
N LYS A 60 -1.07 6.69 17.30
CA LYS A 60 -0.11 6.69 18.41
C LYS A 60 -0.39 5.60 19.43
N GLU A 61 -1.66 5.39 19.77
CA GLU A 61 -2.12 4.47 20.80
C GLU A 61 -1.83 3.00 20.44
N ASP A 62 -1.62 2.70 19.17
CA ASP A 62 -1.22 1.38 18.71
C ASP A 62 0.25 1.08 19.00
N TYR A 63 1.09 2.11 19.22
CA TYR A 63 2.52 1.94 19.40
C TYR A 63 2.88 1.70 20.87
N LYS A 64 3.59 0.59 21.11
CA LYS A 64 4.26 0.29 22.38
C LYS A 64 5.76 0.37 22.20
N VAL A 65 6.42 1.25 22.96
CA VAL A 65 7.89 1.30 23.01
C VAL A 65 8.39 0.06 23.73
N ILE A 66 9.27 -0.72 23.12
CA ILE A 66 9.93 -1.90 23.70
C ILE A 66 11.27 -1.52 24.36
N TYR A 67 12.05 -0.67 23.68
CA TYR A 67 13.27 -0.03 24.21
C TYR A 67 13.60 1.21 23.37
N GLY A 68 14.47 2.09 23.87
CA GLY A 68 14.63 3.42 23.29
C GLY A 68 13.53 4.37 23.78
N ASP A 69 13.36 5.47 23.06
CA ASP A 69 12.30 6.44 23.29
C ASP A 69 11.55 6.73 21.98
N MET A 70 10.35 7.30 22.11
CA MET A 70 9.47 7.63 20.98
C MET A 70 8.85 9.00 21.20
N SER A 71 8.84 9.84 20.15
CA SER A 71 8.06 11.07 20.11
C SER A 71 7.05 11.01 18.98
N VAL A 72 5.86 11.57 19.23
CA VAL A 72 4.80 11.68 18.23
C VAL A 72 4.76 13.11 17.71
N GLU A 73 4.80 13.22 16.40
CA GLU A 73 4.66 14.46 15.63
C GLU A 73 3.35 14.39 14.84
N GLU A 74 2.91 15.52 14.26
CA GLU A 74 1.60 15.65 13.60
C GLU A 74 1.31 14.54 12.57
N ASN A 75 2.33 14.10 11.82
CA ASN A 75 2.18 13.11 10.75
C ASN A 75 3.26 12.03 10.79
N SER A 76 3.80 11.71 11.98
CA SER A 76 4.90 10.76 12.10
C SER A 76 5.27 10.40 13.52
N ILE A 77 6.04 9.34 13.65
CA ILE A 77 6.66 8.91 14.89
C ILE A 77 8.17 8.88 14.73
N SER A 78 8.85 9.53 15.67
CA SER A 78 10.30 9.63 15.73
C SER A 78 10.83 8.65 16.78
N LEU A 79 11.76 7.78 16.38
CA LEU A 79 12.42 6.80 17.25
C LEU A 79 13.79 7.32 17.69
N PHE A 80 14.02 7.33 19.00
CA PHE A 80 15.27 7.79 19.61
C PHE A 80 15.99 6.61 20.25
N SER A 81 17.16 6.28 19.74
CA SER A 81 17.95 5.18 20.29
C SER A 81 18.68 5.59 21.55
N ASN A 82 18.64 4.77 22.60
CA ASN A 82 19.41 4.97 23.82
C ASN A 82 20.27 3.73 24.15
N LYS A 83 21.24 3.90 25.06
CA LYS A 83 21.92 2.75 25.68
C LYS A 83 20.94 2.13 26.66
N SER A 84 20.64 0.85 26.49
CA SER A 84 19.76 0.15 27.41
C SER A 84 20.59 -0.57 28.45
N GLU A 85 20.41 -0.21 29.73
CA GLU A 85 21.02 -0.91 30.87
C GLU A 85 20.64 -2.40 30.91
N ARG A 86 19.55 -2.79 30.22
CA ARG A 86 19.01 -4.15 30.20
C ARG A 86 19.88 -5.15 29.42
N PHE A 87 20.61 -4.71 28.40
CA PHE A 87 21.43 -5.60 27.57
C PHE A 87 22.91 -5.63 27.99
N ASN A 88 23.30 -4.81 28.97
CA ASN A 88 24.67 -4.65 29.45
C ASN A 88 25.71 -4.57 28.31
N ASP A 89 25.39 -3.79 27.27
CA ASP A 89 26.31 -3.54 26.16
C ASP A 89 26.28 -2.07 25.72
N GLU A 90 27.22 -1.70 24.85
CA GLU A 90 27.39 -0.31 24.44
C GLU A 90 26.52 0.10 23.24
N LYS A 91 25.59 -0.76 22.80
CA LYS A 91 24.87 -0.50 21.55
C LYS A 91 23.61 0.33 21.78
N TYR A 92 23.41 1.30 20.90
CA TYR A 92 22.23 2.16 20.86
C TYR A 92 21.09 1.46 20.14
N ARG A 93 19.90 1.46 20.74
CA ARG A 93 18.73 0.81 20.12
C ARG A 93 17.44 1.56 20.42
N ALA A 94 16.54 1.58 19.44
CA ALA A 94 15.13 1.88 19.63
C ALA A 94 14.28 0.79 18.98
N ARG A 95 13.14 0.46 19.59
CA ARG A 95 12.16 -0.46 19.02
C ARG A 95 10.77 -0.17 19.53
N VAL A 96 9.83 -0.19 18.60
CA VAL A 96 8.40 -0.10 18.87
C VAL A 96 7.67 -1.31 18.30
N LEU A 97 6.56 -1.66 18.92
CA LEU A 97 5.62 -2.68 18.51
C LEU A 97 4.30 -1.98 18.17
N ILE A 98 3.69 -2.32 17.04
CA ILE A 98 2.29 -2.02 16.77
C ILE A 98 1.47 -3.13 17.43
N ASP A 99 0.78 -2.80 18.53
CA ASP A 99 -0.05 -3.71 19.32
C ASP A 99 -1.48 -3.86 18.76
N LYS A 100 -1.62 -3.66 17.45
CA LYS A 100 -2.80 -4.00 16.66
C LYS A 100 -2.53 -5.30 15.91
N PRO A 101 -3.26 -6.39 16.18
CA PRO A 101 -3.09 -7.63 15.45
C PRO A 101 -3.52 -7.47 13.99
N ILE A 102 -2.75 -8.09 13.11
CA ILE A 102 -3.00 -8.22 11.68
C ILE A 102 -3.49 -9.62 11.43
N THR A 103 -4.70 -9.72 10.91
CA THR A 103 -5.28 -11.00 10.48
C THR A 103 -5.42 -10.99 8.96
N SER A 104 -5.12 -12.12 8.31
CA SER A 104 -5.19 -12.24 6.84
C SER A 104 -6.59 -11.99 6.27
N ASN A 105 -7.63 -12.13 7.10
CA ASN A 105 -9.01 -11.86 6.70
C ASN A 105 -9.34 -10.38 6.73
N GLU A 106 -8.61 -9.57 7.48
CA GLU A 106 -8.85 -8.13 7.64
C GLU A 106 -7.98 -7.29 6.71
N PHE A 107 -6.72 -7.68 6.52
CA PHE A 107 -5.76 -6.90 5.74
C PHE A 107 -5.03 -7.77 4.70
N ASP A 108 -4.98 -7.26 3.48
CA ASP A 108 -4.20 -7.87 2.38
C ASP A 108 -2.89 -7.11 2.15
N ILE A 109 -2.88 -5.82 2.45
CA ILE A 109 -1.78 -4.90 2.16
C ILE A 109 -1.44 -4.11 3.43
N ILE A 110 -0.14 -3.96 3.67
CA ILE A 110 0.43 -3.02 4.65
C ILE A 110 1.31 -2.05 3.87
N SER A 111 1.02 -0.75 3.98
CA SER A 111 1.84 0.33 3.43
C SER A 111 2.56 1.06 4.55
N ILE A 112 3.86 1.24 4.39
CA ILE A 112 4.76 1.82 5.39
C ILE A 112 5.60 2.88 4.71
N GLU A 113 5.50 4.11 5.17
CA GLU A 113 6.37 5.21 4.79
C GLU A 113 7.29 5.52 5.95
N PHE A 114 8.60 5.48 5.70
CA PHE A 114 9.58 5.78 6.72
C PHE A 114 10.78 6.53 6.15
N GLU A 115 11.44 7.29 7.02
CA GLU A 115 12.67 8.01 6.74
C GLU A 115 13.78 7.48 7.65
N ARG A 116 14.95 7.27 7.05
CA ARG A 116 16.20 6.94 7.76
C ARG A 116 17.20 8.07 7.58
N SER A 117 17.89 8.44 8.66
CA SER A 117 18.78 9.60 8.61
C SER A 117 20.20 9.30 8.07
N ASP A 118 20.69 8.05 8.02
CA ASP A 118 21.97 7.59 7.40
C ASP A 118 22.27 6.06 7.62
N VAL A 119 23.54 5.62 7.72
CA VAL A 119 24.07 4.21 7.75
C VAL A 119 23.69 3.48 9.05
N SER A 120 22.40 3.44 9.33
CA SER A 120 21.78 2.81 10.49
C SER A 120 20.98 1.60 10.05
N THR A 121 21.03 0.52 10.84
CA THR A 121 20.14 -0.63 10.63
C THR A 121 18.73 -0.25 11.06
N PHE A 122 17.87 0.06 10.10
CA PHE A 122 16.42 0.02 10.29
C PHE A 122 15.94 -1.39 9.97
N PHE A 123 14.98 -1.93 10.74
CA PHE A 123 14.30 -3.16 10.39
C PHE A 123 12.82 -3.11 10.76
N ILE A 124 12.02 -3.69 9.88
CA ILE A 124 10.62 -4.05 10.12
C ILE A 124 10.65 -5.53 10.51
N GLY A 125 9.77 -5.97 11.41
CA GLY A 125 9.63 -7.36 11.83
C GLY A 125 8.17 -7.76 11.96
N PHE A 126 7.86 -9.03 11.70
CA PHE A 126 6.52 -9.62 11.82
C PHE A 126 6.54 -10.72 12.87
N PHE A 127 5.62 -10.66 13.83
CA PHE A 127 5.61 -11.54 15.00
C PHE A 127 4.28 -12.26 15.15
N ASP A 128 4.32 -13.47 15.68
CA ASP A 128 3.12 -14.10 16.22
C ASP A 128 2.78 -13.52 17.60
N SER A 129 1.60 -13.86 18.11
CA SER A 129 1.15 -13.49 19.46
C SER A 129 2.16 -13.86 20.54
N PHE A 130 2.75 -15.07 20.45
CA PHE A 130 3.76 -15.53 21.38
C PHE A 130 4.98 -14.61 21.46
N THR A 131 5.52 -14.18 20.32
CA THR A 131 6.70 -13.28 20.31
C THR A 131 6.32 -11.87 20.78
N ARG A 132 5.11 -11.43 20.46
CA ARG A 132 4.56 -10.17 21.01
C ARG A 132 4.48 -10.21 22.53
N ASP A 133 3.98 -11.30 23.10
CA ASP A 133 3.87 -11.48 24.55
C ASP A 133 5.26 -11.48 25.20
N LEU A 134 6.25 -12.13 24.60
CA LEU A 134 7.64 -12.07 25.07
C LEU A 134 8.21 -10.65 25.06
N ASP A 135 7.97 -9.86 24.01
CA ASP A 135 8.42 -8.47 23.97
C ASP A 135 7.75 -7.60 25.04
N ILE A 136 6.53 -7.94 25.46
CA ILE A 136 5.79 -7.25 26.53
C ILE A 136 6.22 -7.73 27.92
N GLU A 137 6.43 -9.02 28.13
CA GLU A 137 7.04 -9.53 29.36
C GLU A 137 8.44 -8.95 29.56
N PHE A 138 9.19 -8.78 28.46
CA PHE A 138 10.46 -8.07 28.46
C PHE A 138 10.31 -6.61 28.90
N LEU A 139 9.20 -5.94 28.55
CA LEU A 139 8.89 -4.59 29.03
C LEU A 139 8.68 -4.53 30.55
N GLU A 140 7.97 -5.51 31.09
CA GLU A 140 7.57 -5.60 32.49
C GLU A 140 8.70 -6.02 33.45
N GLY A 141 9.89 -6.31 32.92
CA GLY A 141 11.12 -6.51 33.73
C GLY A 141 11.31 -7.93 34.27
N VAL A 142 10.65 -8.92 33.69
CA VAL A 142 10.78 -10.33 34.11
C VAL A 142 12.12 -10.91 33.59
N GLN A 143 13.13 -10.99 34.47
CA GLN A 143 14.51 -11.36 34.11
C GLN A 143 14.78 -12.87 33.92
N ASN A 144 13.84 -13.77 34.21
CA ASN A 144 14.06 -15.22 34.13
C ASN A 144 13.53 -15.82 32.82
N LEU A 145 14.25 -15.59 31.72
CA LEU A 145 13.94 -16.13 30.38
C LEU A 145 14.58 -17.51 30.10
N GLU A 146 15.27 -18.13 31.07
CA GLU A 146 16.15 -19.30 30.88
C GLU A 146 15.48 -20.58 30.30
N SER A 147 14.15 -20.65 30.22
CA SER A 147 13.43 -21.82 29.70
C SER A 147 12.62 -21.58 28.42
N TYR A 148 12.69 -20.38 27.82
CA TYR A 148 11.79 -20.04 26.71
C TYR A 148 12.31 -20.49 25.34
N LYS A 149 11.82 -21.64 24.85
CA LYS A 149 11.96 -22.08 23.46
C LYS A 149 10.77 -21.59 22.64
N SER A 150 10.93 -20.50 21.88
CA SER A 150 9.91 -20.04 20.92
C SER A 150 9.67 -21.11 19.85
N PRO A 151 8.43 -21.61 19.66
CA PRO A 151 8.17 -22.63 18.67
C PRO A 151 8.37 -22.15 17.24
N LYS A 152 7.89 -20.95 16.84
CA LYS A 152 7.86 -20.49 15.43
C LYS A 152 7.66 -18.97 15.24
N CYS A 153 8.65 -18.15 15.56
CA CYS A 153 8.61 -16.75 15.13
C CYS A 153 9.09 -16.59 13.67
N ASP A 154 8.27 -16.06 12.75
CA ASP A 154 8.68 -15.70 11.37
C ASP A 154 9.03 -14.22 11.27
N ILE A 155 10.24 -13.85 11.67
CA ILE A 155 10.66 -12.45 11.57
C ILE A 155 11.12 -12.19 10.14
N ILE A 156 10.34 -11.44 9.35
CA ILE A 156 10.84 -10.78 8.13
C ILE A 156 11.68 -9.60 8.59
N TYR A 157 13.00 -9.66 8.52
CA TYR A 157 13.78 -8.42 8.68
C TYR A 157 13.77 -7.67 7.37
N ASN A 158 13.67 -6.35 7.43
CA ASN A 158 14.16 -5.48 6.36
C ASN A 158 15.39 -4.78 6.91
N ASN A 159 16.53 -5.47 7.06
CA ASN A 159 17.73 -4.82 7.59
C ASN A 159 18.34 -3.93 6.51
N PHE A 160 18.39 -2.63 6.72
CA PHE A 160 19.15 -1.68 5.90
C PHE A 160 20.53 -1.44 6.52
N ASP A 161 21.49 -2.34 6.31
CA ASP A 161 22.88 -2.15 6.76
C ASP A 161 23.73 -1.70 5.56
N LYS A 162 24.42 -0.56 5.68
CA LYS A 162 25.24 0.01 4.60
C LYS A 162 24.49 0.07 3.26
N ASP A 163 23.25 0.57 3.33
CA ASP A 163 22.32 0.71 2.21
C ASP A 163 21.82 -0.60 1.61
N VAL A 164 22.11 -1.75 2.21
CA VAL A 164 21.62 -3.03 1.69
C VAL A 164 20.40 -3.46 2.46
N LEU A 165 19.23 -3.51 1.81
CA LEU A 165 18.05 -4.19 2.34
C LEU A 165 18.32 -5.70 2.37
N LYS A 166 18.07 -6.37 3.50
CA LYS A 166 18.04 -7.83 3.60
C LYS A 166 16.71 -8.35 4.11
N ILE A 167 16.05 -9.19 3.31
CA ILE A 167 14.93 -10.02 3.73
C ILE A 167 15.47 -11.29 4.38
N ILE A 168 14.95 -11.62 5.55
CA ILE A 168 15.42 -12.72 6.37
C ILE A 168 14.19 -13.38 6.95
N LYS A 169 14.14 -14.70 7.03
CA LYS A 169 13.13 -15.42 7.81
C LYS A 169 13.80 -16.06 9.03
N ARG A 170 13.34 -15.76 10.23
CA ARG A 170 13.70 -16.61 11.40
C ARG A 170 12.62 -17.66 11.60
N VAL A 171 12.95 -18.82 12.16
CA VAL A 171 11.98 -19.82 12.63
C VAL A 171 12.55 -20.41 13.92
N GLY A 172 12.04 -19.96 15.07
CA GLY A 172 12.58 -20.33 16.38
C GLY A 172 14.04 -19.86 16.56
N LEU A 173 14.86 -20.63 17.29
CA LEU A 173 16.30 -20.36 17.49
C LEU A 173 17.15 -20.59 16.22
N LYS A 174 16.56 -21.08 15.13
CA LYS A 174 17.26 -21.30 13.85
C LYS A 174 16.94 -20.18 12.87
N TYR A 175 18.00 -19.63 12.32
CA TYR A 175 17.96 -18.62 11.28
C TYR A 175 17.89 -19.32 9.92
N LEU A 176 16.86 -19.05 9.12
CA LEU A 176 16.72 -19.56 7.77
C LEU A 176 16.95 -18.40 6.78
N MET A 177 18.02 -18.47 5.99
CA MET A 177 18.24 -17.50 4.90
C MET A 177 17.41 -17.86 3.67
N ASP A 178 16.10 -17.88 3.82
CA ASP A 178 15.23 -18.39 2.75
C ASP A 178 15.11 -17.39 1.58
N THR A 179 15.47 -16.11 1.77
CA THR A 179 15.41 -15.10 0.70
C THR A 179 16.38 -13.95 0.96
N LEU A 180 17.69 -14.13 0.70
CA LEU A 180 18.62 -12.99 0.70
C LEU A 180 18.33 -12.11 -0.53
N MET A 181 17.46 -11.14 -0.36
CA MET A 181 17.46 -9.96 -1.22
C MET A 181 18.51 -9.01 -0.68
N THR A 182 19.36 -8.47 -1.56
CA THR A 182 20.30 -7.40 -1.23
C THR A 182 20.15 -6.33 -2.30
N GLU A 183 19.46 -5.25 -1.95
CA GLU A 183 19.27 -4.13 -2.87
C GLU A 183 19.91 -2.90 -2.25
N LYS A 184 20.76 -2.19 -3.03
CA LYS A 184 21.33 -0.92 -2.59
C LYS A 184 20.23 0.14 -2.59
N CYS A 185 19.62 0.37 -1.44
CA CYS A 185 18.70 1.46 -1.22
C CYS A 185 19.49 2.66 -0.68
N LEU A 186 19.88 3.59 -1.56
CA LEU A 186 20.55 4.85 -1.16
C LEU A 186 19.56 5.93 -0.70
N MET A 187 18.25 5.67 -0.85
CA MET A 187 17.21 6.64 -0.52
C MET A 187 17.00 6.73 0.99
N LYS A 188 16.72 7.96 1.45
CA LYS A 188 16.36 8.25 2.84
C LYS A 188 14.88 8.00 3.11
N ASN A 189 14.03 8.44 2.19
CA ASN A 189 12.60 8.20 2.22
C ASN A 189 12.29 6.89 1.50
N ILE A 190 11.58 6.00 2.17
CA ILE A 190 11.27 4.67 1.68
C ILE A 190 9.77 4.43 1.84
N GLU A 191 9.11 4.17 0.72
CA GLU A 191 7.76 3.61 0.69
C GLU A 191 7.87 2.08 0.55
N CYS A 192 7.30 1.35 1.51
CA CYS A 192 7.32 -0.10 1.57
C CYS A 192 5.88 -0.62 1.55
N THR A 193 5.52 -1.31 0.48
CA THR A 193 4.24 -2.03 0.36
C THR A 193 4.48 -3.51 0.55
N ILE A 194 3.79 -4.10 1.51
CA ILE A 194 3.82 -5.54 1.79
C ILE A 194 2.44 -6.09 1.45
N ASN A 195 2.36 -6.86 0.37
CA ASN A 195 1.13 -7.53 -0.03
C ASN A 195 1.17 -8.97 0.49
N ILE A 196 0.44 -9.17 1.57
CA ILE A 196 0.30 -10.42 2.32
C ILE A 196 -0.37 -11.47 1.43
N SER A 197 -1.44 -11.08 0.73
CA SER A 197 -2.27 -11.96 -0.09
C SER A 197 -1.54 -12.52 -1.31
N GLU A 198 -0.74 -11.69 -1.97
CA GLU A 198 0.02 -12.05 -3.17
C GLU A 198 1.46 -12.49 -2.87
N GLY A 199 1.92 -12.33 -1.62
CA GLY A 199 3.28 -12.69 -1.22
C GLY A 199 4.33 -11.88 -1.96
N PHE A 200 4.33 -10.56 -1.81
CA PHE A 200 5.44 -9.76 -2.31
C PHE A 200 5.70 -8.54 -1.42
N ILE A 201 6.92 -8.03 -1.53
CA ILE A 201 7.34 -6.76 -0.93
C ILE A 201 7.77 -5.86 -2.08
N GLN A 202 7.29 -4.63 -2.06
CA GLN A 202 7.68 -3.59 -2.99
C GLN A 202 8.29 -2.44 -2.20
N LEU A 203 9.49 -2.03 -2.60
CA LEU A 203 10.12 -0.83 -2.10
C LEU A 203 10.11 0.21 -3.21
N ASN A 204 9.39 1.31 -3.00
CA ASN A 204 9.19 2.36 -3.99
C ASN A 204 8.69 1.76 -5.32
N ASN A 205 9.53 1.76 -6.37
CA ASN A 205 9.19 1.21 -7.69
C ASN A 205 9.69 -0.22 -7.94
N GLU A 206 10.44 -0.81 -7.00
CA GLU A 206 11.06 -2.12 -7.16
C GLU A 206 10.23 -3.20 -6.45
N ARG A 207 9.58 -4.04 -7.25
CA ARG A 207 8.77 -5.17 -6.76
C ARG A 207 9.61 -6.43 -6.72
N ARG A 208 9.54 -7.16 -5.61
CA ARG A 208 10.16 -8.47 -5.49
C ARG A 208 9.19 -9.46 -4.86
N ILE A 209 9.02 -10.59 -5.54
CA ILE A 209 8.12 -11.66 -5.10
C ILE A 209 8.76 -12.35 -3.91
N TYR A 210 7.97 -12.52 -2.87
CA TYR A 210 8.34 -13.16 -1.64
C TYR A 210 7.38 -14.35 -1.44
N ASN A 211 7.80 -15.55 -1.85
CA ASN A 211 6.92 -16.71 -1.77
C ASN A 211 6.84 -17.23 -0.31
N LYS A 212 5.67 -17.09 0.36
CA LYS A 212 5.12 -17.93 1.49
C LYS A 212 5.12 -17.50 3.00
N LEU A 213 5.15 -16.22 3.42
CA LEU A 213 5.50 -15.85 4.82
C LEU A 213 4.25 -15.57 5.63
N LEU A 214 3.16 -15.22 4.96
CA LEU A 214 1.98 -14.71 5.64
C LEU A 214 0.70 -15.47 5.27
N GLN A 215 0.81 -16.70 4.74
CA GLN A 215 -0.33 -17.63 4.81
C GLN A 215 -0.50 -18.08 6.26
N ARG A 216 -1.09 -17.22 7.08
CA ARG A 216 -1.26 -17.44 8.51
C ARG A 216 -2.71 -17.16 8.88
N SER A 217 -3.39 -18.21 9.31
CA SER A 217 -4.68 -18.14 10.01
C SER A 217 -4.54 -17.59 11.45
N GLN A 218 -3.48 -16.83 11.73
CA GLN A 218 -3.07 -16.43 13.06
C GLN A 218 -2.74 -14.94 13.08
N GLU A 219 -2.96 -14.31 14.22
CA GLU A 219 -2.62 -12.91 14.47
C GLU A 219 -1.12 -12.68 14.26
N THR A 220 -0.82 -11.62 13.52
CA THR A 220 0.54 -11.16 13.27
C THR A 220 0.70 -9.73 13.75
N TYR A 221 1.81 -9.39 14.38
CA TYR A 221 2.11 -8.06 14.91
C TYR A 221 3.32 -7.49 14.19
N ILE A 222 3.39 -6.16 14.04
CA ILE A 222 4.53 -5.48 13.40
C ILE A 222 5.42 -4.87 14.47
N THR A 223 6.74 -5.03 14.33
CA THR A 223 7.71 -4.22 15.06
C THR A 223 8.55 -3.39 14.10
N TYR A 224 9.02 -2.26 14.61
CA TYR A 224 10.07 -1.47 13.98
C TYR A 224 11.22 -1.37 14.94
N GLY A 225 12.43 -1.64 14.46
CA GLY A 225 13.64 -1.44 15.23
C GLY A 225 14.65 -0.59 14.46
N TYR A 226 15.42 0.15 15.24
CA TYR A 226 16.37 1.13 14.75
C TYR A 226 17.65 1.03 15.58
N HIS A 227 18.74 0.59 14.96
CA HIS A 227 20.04 0.37 15.57
C HIS A 227 21.11 1.19 14.83
N PRO A 228 21.48 2.40 15.32
CA PRO A 228 22.56 3.16 14.76
C PRO A 228 23.93 2.60 15.15
N ASN A 229 24.93 2.84 14.29
CA ASN A 229 26.30 2.38 14.49
C ASN A 229 27.09 3.19 15.55
N VAL A 230 26.65 4.41 15.87
CA VAL A 230 27.26 5.30 16.87
C VAL A 230 26.18 6.06 17.63
N LYS A 231 26.52 6.65 18.79
CA LYS A 231 25.64 7.61 19.47
C LYS A 231 25.33 8.72 18.46
N SER A 232 24.07 8.81 18.07
CA SER A 232 23.66 9.71 17.02
C SER A 232 22.37 10.42 17.42
N GLU A 233 22.26 11.70 17.06
CA GLU A 233 20.98 12.43 17.07
C GLU A 233 20.04 11.94 15.95
N VAL A 234 20.51 11.00 15.13
CA VAL A 234 19.83 10.43 13.98
C VAL A 234 18.57 9.68 14.41
N ILE A 235 17.45 10.15 13.85
CA ILE A 235 16.08 9.73 14.14
C ILE A 235 15.65 8.75 13.04
N GLY A 236 15.25 7.54 13.43
CA GLY A 236 14.44 6.69 12.57
C GLY A 236 13.00 7.19 12.63
N LYS A 237 12.42 7.58 11.48
CA LYS A 237 11.09 8.20 11.45
C LYS A 237 10.12 7.30 10.71
N ILE A 238 9.01 6.95 11.34
CA ILE A 238 7.89 6.25 10.73
C ILE A 238 6.85 7.31 10.39
N ASN A 239 6.72 7.67 9.11
CA ASN A 239 5.81 8.72 8.67
C ASN A 239 4.38 8.20 8.67
N LYS A 240 4.16 7.04 8.06
CA LYS A 240 2.81 6.48 7.94
C LYS A 240 2.85 4.97 7.97
N VAL A 241 1.89 4.38 8.67
CA VAL A 241 1.57 2.96 8.54
C VAL A 241 0.08 2.84 8.32
N SER A 242 -0.31 2.23 7.21
CA SER A 242 -1.70 1.98 6.90
C SER A 242 -1.89 0.57 6.39
N MET A 243 -3.05 0.01 6.69
CA MET A 243 -3.41 -1.36 6.34
C MET A 243 -4.71 -1.34 5.56
N GLY A 244 -4.84 -2.25 4.62
CA GLY A 244 -5.94 -2.19 3.67
C GLY A 244 -6.18 -3.47 2.89
N LYS A 245 -7.20 -3.38 2.04
CA LYS A 245 -7.60 -4.44 1.11
C LYS A 245 -6.96 -4.26 -0.25
N ASN A 246 -6.68 -5.39 -0.90
CA ASN A 246 -6.16 -5.40 -2.26
C ASN A 246 -7.19 -4.94 -3.30
N LYS A 247 -8.47 -4.89 -2.92
CA LYS A 247 -9.58 -4.40 -3.73
C LYS A 247 -10.20 -3.17 -3.10
N GLY A 248 -10.63 -2.24 -3.94
CA GLY A 248 -11.36 -1.05 -3.52
C GLY A 248 -11.95 -0.32 -4.71
N TYR A 249 -12.24 0.96 -4.48
CA TYR A 249 -12.87 1.81 -5.49
C TYR A 249 -12.12 3.11 -5.64
N LEU A 250 -12.07 3.64 -6.87
CA LEU A 250 -11.82 5.05 -7.13
C LEU A 250 -13.16 5.71 -7.46
N PHE A 251 -13.55 6.71 -6.68
CA PHE A 251 -14.76 7.48 -6.94
C PHE A 251 -14.40 8.68 -7.80
N LEU A 252 -15.22 8.93 -8.81
CA LEU A 252 -15.11 10.14 -9.61
C LEU A 252 -16.07 11.19 -9.06
N LYS A 253 -15.64 12.45 -9.08
CA LYS A 253 -16.51 13.61 -8.85
C LYS A 253 -17.68 13.55 -9.85
N PRO A 254 -18.88 14.05 -9.48
CA PRO A 254 -20.02 14.04 -10.38
C PRO A 254 -19.73 14.77 -11.69
N ILE A 255 -20.07 14.15 -12.82
CA ILE A 255 -19.79 14.67 -14.15
C ILE A 255 -21.08 15.16 -14.78
N LYS A 256 -21.10 16.43 -15.20
CA LYS A 256 -22.24 17.01 -15.93
C LYS A 256 -22.20 16.57 -17.38
N ILE A 257 -23.34 16.11 -17.88
CA ILE A 257 -23.49 15.57 -19.23
C ILE A 257 -24.70 16.23 -19.89
N ASP A 258 -24.50 16.72 -21.11
CA ASP A 258 -25.52 17.44 -21.88
C ASP A 258 -26.42 16.53 -22.73
N PHE A 259 -26.17 15.22 -22.70
CA PHE A 259 -26.93 14.18 -23.40
C PHE A 259 -27.60 13.20 -22.42
N ASN A 260 -28.75 12.67 -22.81
CA ASN A 260 -29.59 11.81 -21.98
C ASN A 260 -29.18 10.33 -22.01
N LYS A 261 -28.39 9.91 -23.00
CA LYS A 261 -27.88 8.55 -23.12
C LYS A 261 -26.40 8.58 -23.43
N CYS A 262 -25.61 7.79 -22.71
CA CYS A 262 -24.17 7.75 -22.91
C CYS A 262 -23.62 6.33 -22.91
N LYS A 263 -22.45 6.17 -23.53
CA LYS A 263 -21.53 5.06 -23.26
C LYS A 263 -20.32 5.57 -22.50
N VAL A 264 -19.78 4.72 -21.63
CA VAL A 264 -18.53 5.01 -20.92
C VAL A 264 -17.48 4.02 -21.38
N LEU A 265 -16.38 4.54 -21.93
CA LEU A 265 -15.26 3.76 -22.43
C LEU A 265 -14.06 3.98 -21.50
N MET A 266 -13.36 2.91 -21.15
CA MET A 266 -12.18 2.99 -20.30
C MET A 266 -10.99 2.33 -20.99
N LEU A 267 -9.86 3.04 -21.05
CA LEU A 267 -8.58 2.47 -21.44
C LEU A 267 -7.84 2.06 -20.17
N TYR A 268 -7.57 0.77 -20.01
CA TYR A 268 -7.03 0.24 -18.76
C TYR A 268 -6.12 -0.97 -18.97
N SER A 269 -5.44 -1.39 -17.89
CA SER A 269 -4.79 -2.70 -17.80
C SER A 269 -5.12 -3.34 -16.45
N GLY A 270 -5.16 -4.67 -16.42
CA GLY A 270 -5.65 -5.42 -15.26
C GLY A 270 -7.12 -5.77 -15.43
N LYS A 271 -7.90 -5.73 -14.35
CA LYS A 271 -9.35 -6.01 -14.37
C LYS A 271 -10.21 -4.95 -13.62
N PRO A 272 -10.01 -3.65 -13.87
CA PRO A 272 -10.91 -2.64 -13.32
C PRO A 272 -12.30 -2.72 -13.95
N GLU A 273 -13.33 -2.44 -13.17
CA GLU A 273 -14.72 -2.45 -13.60
C GLU A 273 -15.35 -1.10 -13.29
N ILE A 274 -15.98 -0.46 -14.28
CA ILE A 274 -16.62 0.85 -14.10
C ILE A 274 -18.10 0.68 -13.78
N GLU A 275 -18.56 1.43 -12.79
CA GLU A 275 -19.92 1.37 -12.25
C GLU A 275 -20.49 2.79 -12.18
N TYR A 276 -21.81 2.90 -12.38
CA TYR A 276 -22.54 4.14 -12.17
C TYR A 276 -23.59 3.98 -11.07
N LEU A 277 -23.94 5.08 -10.43
CA LEU A 277 -25.04 5.11 -9.48
C LEU A 277 -26.37 5.23 -10.23
N SER A 278 -27.16 4.16 -10.27
CA SER A 278 -28.51 4.18 -10.84
C SER A 278 -29.44 5.01 -9.97
N LYS A 279 -29.99 6.11 -10.50
CA LYS A 279 -30.93 6.97 -9.75
C LYS A 279 -32.24 6.25 -9.40
N ASN A 280 -32.66 5.29 -10.23
CA ASN A 280 -33.93 4.59 -10.04
C ASN A 280 -33.86 3.59 -8.88
N GLU A 281 -32.74 2.88 -8.76
CA GLU A 281 -32.57 1.81 -7.77
C GLU A 281 -31.73 2.25 -6.57
N LEU A 282 -31.02 3.38 -6.67
CA LEU A 282 -30.02 3.85 -5.70
C LEU A 282 -28.92 2.80 -5.44
N THR A 283 -28.63 1.99 -6.46
CA THR A 283 -27.62 0.94 -6.45
C THR A 283 -26.50 1.27 -7.43
N TRP A 284 -25.32 0.73 -7.15
CA TRP A 284 -24.21 0.75 -8.09
C TRP A 284 -24.41 -0.35 -9.13
N THR A 285 -24.42 0.04 -10.40
CA THR A 285 -24.64 -0.85 -11.52
C THR A 285 -23.40 -0.86 -12.40
N LYS A 286 -22.92 -2.05 -12.75
CA LYS A 286 -21.79 -2.23 -13.66
C LYS A 286 -22.15 -1.77 -15.07
N ILE A 287 -21.21 -1.11 -15.72
CA ILE A 287 -21.33 -0.71 -17.12
C ILE A 287 -20.60 -1.76 -17.95
N ASP A 288 -21.35 -2.54 -18.74
CA ASP A 288 -20.73 -3.39 -19.75
C ASP A 288 -20.32 -2.55 -20.97
N GLU A 289 -19.28 -2.98 -21.69
CA GLU A 289 -18.66 -2.20 -22.78
C GLU A 289 -19.62 -1.80 -23.92
N LEU A 290 -20.76 -2.48 -24.05
CA LEU A 290 -21.77 -2.23 -25.06
C LEU A 290 -23.02 -1.52 -24.51
N SER A 291 -23.12 -1.34 -23.20
CA SER A 291 -24.31 -0.84 -22.53
C SER A 291 -24.46 0.67 -22.69
N GLN A 292 -25.65 1.11 -23.12
CA GLN A 292 -26.05 2.51 -23.01
C GLN A 292 -26.64 2.76 -21.61
N ILE A 293 -26.29 3.91 -21.04
CA ILE A 293 -26.76 4.36 -19.74
C ILE A 293 -27.66 5.56 -19.96
N GLU A 294 -28.84 5.55 -19.36
CA GLU A 294 -29.69 6.74 -19.30
C GLU A 294 -29.22 7.65 -18.17
N VAL A 295 -28.94 8.91 -18.49
CA VAL A 295 -28.39 9.90 -17.58
C VAL A 295 -29.30 11.11 -17.51
N ASN A 296 -29.61 11.56 -16.30
CA ASN A 296 -30.33 12.80 -16.09
C ASN A 296 -29.35 13.89 -15.60
N LYS A 297 -28.72 14.57 -16.57
CA LYS A 297 -27.78 15.71 -16.47
C LYS A 297 -26.47 15.49 -15.71
N GLU A 298 -26.44 14.54 -14.79
CA GLU A 298 -25.28 14.26 -13.95
C GLU A 298 -25.07 12.76 -13.83
N LEU A 299 -23.84 12.33 -14.09
CA LEU A 299 -23.37 10.97 -13.99
C LEU A 299 -22.40 10.85 -12.81
N ILE A 300 -22.68 9.90 -11.93
CA ILE A 300 -21.83 9.58 -10.79
C ILE A 300 -21.21 8.20 -11.06
N LEU A 301 -19.88 8.16 -11.06
CA LEU A 301 -19.10 6.98 -11.43
C LEU A 301 -18.17 6.57 -10.30
N ARG A 302 -17.90 5.27 -10.24
CA ARG A 302 -16.74 4.73 -9.53
C ARG A 302 -16.13 3.61 -10.34
N VAL A 303 -14.86 3.31 -10.08
CA VAL A 303 -14.14 2.21 -10.71
C VAL A 303 -13.73 1.23 -9.62
N ALA A 304 -14.27 0.02 -9.65
CA ALA A 304 -13.80 -1.09 -8.84
C ALA A 304 -12.43 -1.53 -9.35
N MET A 305 -11.44 -1.62 -8.47
CA MET A 305 -10.05 -1.90 -8.85
C MET A 305 -9.41 -2.90 -7.90
N ASN A 306 -8.53 -3.71 -8.46
CA ASN A 306 -7.56 -4.53 -7.73
C ASN A 306 -6.22 -3.81 -7.67
N HIS A 307 -5.38 -4.22 -6.73
CA HIS A 307 -4.00 -3.76 -6.61
C HIS A 307 -3.28 -3.84 -7.98
N ARG A 308 -2.71 -2.71 -8.41
CA ARG A 308 -2.00 -2.51 -9.69
C ARG A 308 -2.86 -2.55 -10.95
N ASP A 309 -4.18 -2.60 -10.83
CA ASP A 309 -5.03 -2.19 -11.94
C ASP A 309 -4.69 -0.73 -12.30
N ARG A 310 -4.69 -0.43 -13.59
CA ARG A 310 -4.34 0.90 -14.10
C ARG A 310 -5.41 1.46 -15.00
N ILE A 311 -5.70 2.74 -14.84
CA ILE A 311 -6.59 3.50 -15.72
C ILE A 311 -5.74 4.51 -16.47
N TYR A 312 -5.73 4.42 -17.80
CA TYR A 312 -5.04 5.36 -18.66
C TYR A 312 -5.95 6.52 -19.07
N SER A 313 -7.24 6.25 -19.33
CA SER A 313 -8.24 7.28 -19.66
C SER A 313 -9.66 6.74 -19.51
N ILE A 314 -10.60 7.63 -19.25
CA ILE A 314 -12.04 7.35 -19.30
C ILE A 314 -12.67 8.36 -20.27
N PHE A 315 -13.57 7.88 -21.12
CA PHE A 315 -14.31 8.70 -22.08
C PHE A 315 -15.80 8.47 -21.87
N ILE A 316 -16.58 9.54 -21.89
CA ILE A 316 -18.02 9.48 -21.94
C ILE A 316 -18.44 9.98 -23.31
N VAL A 317 -19.13 9.14 -24.07
CA VAL A 317 -19.49 9.41 -25.45
C VAL A 317 -21.00 9.38 -25.62
N ASP A 318 -21.48 10.31 -26.44
CA ASP A 318 -22.82 10.25 -27.00
C ASP A 318 -22.82 9.24 -28.15
N GLU A 319 -23.76 8.31 -28.12
CA GLU A 319 -23.98 7.42 -29.25
C GLU A 319 -25.19 7.96 -30.02
N LEU A 320 -24.91 8.78 -31.03
CA LEU A 320 -25.89 9.03 -32.08
C LEU A 320 -26.17 7.68 -32.76
N GLU A 321 -27.45 7.30 -32.85
CA GLU A 321 -27.87 6.13 -33.63
C GLU A 321 -27.17 6.15 -34.99
N ASP A 322 -26.61 5.00 -35.38
CA ASP A 322 -25.85 4.83 -36.62
C ASP A 322 -26.54 5.56 -37.78
N VAL A 323 -25.82 6.51 -38.39
CA VAL A 323 -26.11 6.89 -39.76
C VAL A 323 -25.92 5.62 -40.57
N GLN A 324 -27.02 5.05 -41.06
CA GLN A 324 -26.98 4.00 -42.07
C GLN A 324 -26.16 4.53 -43.24
N LEU A 325 -24.93 4.05 -43.35
CA LEU A 325 -24.14 4.19 -44.57
C LEU A 325 -24.70 3.13 -45.53
N GLU A 326 -25.55 3.57 -46.46
CA GLU A 326 -25.86 2.83 -47.69
C GLU A 326 -24.58 2.59 -48.52
#